data_AF-A0A351EUT2-F1
#
_entry.id   AF-A0A351EUT2-F1
#
_cell.length_a   1.000
_cell.length_b   1.000
_cell.length_c   1.000
_cell.angle_alpha   90.00
_cell.angle_beta   90.00
_cell.angle_gamma   90.00
#
_symmetry.space_group_name_H-M   'P 1'
#
loop_
_entity.id
_entity.type
_entity.pdbx_description
1 polymer ?
#
loop_
_entity_poly.entity_id
_entity_poly.type
_entity_poly.pdbx_seq_one_letter_code
_entity_poly.pdbx_strand_id
1 'polypeptide(L)'
;MTTNEQRSQALSAAGERRVELKEAVSKAERAAASPTAMPSWRDYVLRELEGLRIALDQHVEEVEGTDGLFAELTELSPRLIHKIHAVRDEHPELCQGVGDAIELANSDAPSAAVRQAVLDVLFLIVRHRQHGADLVFDGYNVDIGGGG
;
A
#
# COMPACT_ATOMS: atom_id res chain seq x y z
N MET A 1 -28.78 13.45 -3.69
CA MET A 1 -27.85 12.91 -2.68
C MET A 1 -27.11 14.07 -2.08
N THR A 2 -27.02 14.12 -0.75
CA THR A 2 -26.33 15.21 -0.05
C THR A 2 -24.82 14.94 -0.01
N THR A 3 -24.01 15.99 -0.03
CA THR A 3 -22.54 15.95 0.04
C THR A 3 -22.02 15.10 1.21
N ASN A 4 -22.80 15.01 2.29
CA ASN A 4 -22.45 14.26 3.51
C ASN A 4 -22.61 12.73 3.34
N GLU A 5 -23.62 12.27 2.59
CA GLU A 5 -23.82 10.85 2.28
C GLU A 5 -22.74 10.34 1.31
N GLN A 6 -22.34 11.17 0.34
CA GLN A 6 -21.24 10.86 -0.58
C GLN A 6 -19.90 10.75 0.16
N ARG A 7 -19.64 11.65 1.12
CA ARG A 7 -18.46 11.61 1.98
C ARG A 7 -18.43 10.34 2.84
N SER A 8 -19.54 9.95 3.44
CA SER A 8 -19.63 8.72 4.25
C SER A 8 -19.42 7.43 3.43
N GLN A 9 -19.89 7.39 2.17
CA GLN A 9 -19.68 6.26 1.29
C GLN A 9 -18.23 6.17 0.81
N ALA A 10 -17.60 7.30 0.48
CA ALA A 10 -16.18 7.36 0.12
C ALA A 10 -15.28 6.91 1.30
N LEU A 11 -15.59 7.33 2.53
CA LEU A 11 -14.88 6.86 3.73
C LEU A 11 -15.05 5.36 4.00
N SER A 12 -16.25 4.81 3.79
CA SER A 12 -16.51 3.37 3.96
C SER A 12 -15.76 2.54 2.93
N ALA A 13 -15.79 2.97 1.66
CA ALA A 13 -15.11 2.29 0.57
C ALA A 13 -13.57 2.38 0.70
N ALA A 14 -13.04 3.54 1.12
CA ALA A 14 -11.64 3.68 1.49
C ALA A 14 -11.27 2.86 2.75
N GLY A 15 -12.24 2.59 3.63
CA GLY A 15 -12.10 1.70 4.78
C GLY A 15 -11.96 0.24 4.38
N GLU A 16 -12.89 -0.27 3.56
CA GLU A 16 -12.91 -1.64 3.05
C GLU A 16 -11.65 -1.98 2.24
N ARG A 17 -11.15 -1.06 1.42
CA ARG A 17 -10.00 -1.34 0.55
C ARG A 17 -8.65 -1.24 1.26
N ARG A 18 -8.55 -0.42 2.30
CA ARG A 18 -7.44 -0.48 3.27
C ARG A 18 -7.36 -1.84 3.98
N VAL A 19 -8.45 -2.59 4.07
CA VAL A 19 -8.43 -3.98 4.56
C VAL A 19 -7.77 -4.90 3.54
N GLU A 20 -8.01 -4.72 2.24
CA GLU A 20 -7.49 -5.59 1.18
C GLU A 20 -5.96 -5.56 1.07
N LEU A 21 -5.32 -4.38 1.02
CA LEU A 21 -3.85 -4.29 1.02
C LEU A 21 -3.25 -4.86 2.30
N LYS A 22 -3.84 -4.58 3.47
CA LYS A 22 -3.39 -5.12 4.76
C LYS A 22 -3.46 -6.65 4.77
N GLU A 23 -4.54 -7.22 4.24
CA GLU A 23 -4.68 -8.66 4.12
C GLU A 23 -3.62 -9.28 3.20
N ALA A 24 -3.35 -8.66 2.05
CA ALA A 24 -2.34 -9.13 1.11
C ALA A 24 -0.93 -9.10 1.74
N VAL A 25 -0.58 -8.02 2.45
CA VAL A 25 0.66 -7.91 3.24
C VAL A 25 0.75 -9.05 4.27
N SER A 26 -0.32 -9.29 5.01
CA SER A 26 -0.37 -10.35 6.03
C SER A 26 -0.27 -11.76 5.43
N LYS A 27 -0.71 -11.95 4.18
CA LYS A 27 -0.57 -13.22 3.44
C LYS A 27 0.86 -13.42 2.97
N ALA A 28 1.49 -12.39 2.40
CA ALA A 28 2.89 -12.42 1.97
C ALA A 28 3.86 -12.66 3.15
N GLU A 29 3.62 -12.01 4.29
CA GLU A 29 4.38 -12.23 5.52
C GLU A 29 4.30 -13.70 5.98
N ARG A 30 3.10 -14.27 6.02
CA ARG A 30 2.90 -15.68 6.39
C ARG A 30 3.61 -16.64 5.44
N ALA A 31 3.57 -16.35 4.13
CA ALA A 31 4.29 -17.15 3.14
C ALA A 31 5.81 -17.07 3.36
N ALA A 32 6.35 -15.87 3.57
CA ALA A 32 7.78 -15.69 3.87
C ALA A 32 8.19 -16.36 5.18
N ALA A 33 7.35 -16.35 6.21
CA ALA A 33 7.63 -16.99 7.50
C ALA A 33 7.60 -18.52 7.43
N SER A 34 6.91 -19.11 6.44
CA SER A 34 6.76 -20.56 6.33
C SER A 34 8.10 -21.28 6.03
N PRO A 35 8.24 -22.59 6.34
CA PRO A 35 9.50 -23.31 6.17
C PRO A 35 9.90 -23.44 4.69
N THR A 36 11.13 -23.05 4.34
CA THR A 36 11.64 -23.19 2.96
C THR A 36 11.82 -24.64 2.50
N ALA A 37 11.92 -25.58 3.45
CA ALA A 37 11.99 -27.01 3.16
C ALA A 37 10.66 -27.60 2.64
N MET A 38 9.56 -26.85 2.72
CA MET A 38 8.29 -27.24 2.11
C MET A 38 8.43 -27.24 0.58
N PRO A 39 8.12 -28.35 -0.13
CA PRO A 39 8.30 -28.42 -1.58
C PRO A 39 7.55 -27.33 -2.37
N SER A 40 6.39 -26.88 -1.86
CA SER A 40 5.55 -25.84 -2.44
C SER A 40 5.85 -24.42 -1.92
N TRP A 41 6.93 -24.23 -1.15
CA TRP A 41 7.23 -22.94 -0.52
C TRP A 41 7.36 -21.81 -1.55
N ARG A 42 8.08 -22.05 -2.65
CA ARG A 42 8.30 -21.04 -3.69
C ARG A 42 6.99 -20.66 -4.38
N ASP A 43 6.19 -21.66 -4.80
CA ASP A 43 4.88 -21.43 -5.40
C ASP A 43 3.92 -20.69 -4.46
N TYR A 44 3.99 -20.99 -3.16
CA TYR A 44 3.20 -20.30 -2.16
C TYR A 44 3.59 -18.82 -2.04
N VAL A 45 4.89 -18.52 -1.95
CA VAL A 45 5.40 -17.14 -1.92
C VAL A 45 5.01 -16.39 -3.18
N LEU A 46 5.20 -17.00 -4.36
CA LEU A 46 4.86 -16.40 -5.64
C LEU A 46 3.38 -16.01 -5.69
N ARG A 47 2.47 -16.93 -5.34
CA ARG A 47 1.02 -16.65 -5.32
C ARG A 47 0.66 -15.48 -4.42
N GLU A 48 1.26 -15.38 -3.24
CA GLU A 48 0.95 -14.27 -2.32
C GLU A 48 1.61 -12.95 -2.74
N LEU A 49 2.75 -12.98 -3.43
CA LEU A 49 3.35 -11.79 -4.06
C LEU A 49 2.51 -11.28 -5.23
N GLU A 50 1.95 -12.17 -6.06
CA GLU A 50 1.01 -11.79 -7.13
C GLU A 50 -0.27 -11.16 -6.55
N GLY A 51 -0.81 -11.75 -5.47
CA GLY A 51 -1.92 -11.16 -4.74
C GLY A 51 -1.59 -9.79 -4.14
N LEU A 52 -0.38 -9.63 -3.61
CA LEU A 52 0.11 -8.34 -3.11
C LEU A 52 0.26 -7.31 -4.24
N ARG A 53 0.73 -7.72 -5.42
CA ARG A 53 0.84 -6.84 -6.58
C ARG A 53 -0.52 -6.28 -6.98
N ILE A 54 -1.53 -7.13 -7.10
CA ILE A 54 -2.89 -6.72 -7.46
C ILE A 54 -3.45 -5.72 -6.43
N ALA A 55 -3.30 -6.02 -5.14
CA ALA A 55 -3.77 -5.13 -4.07
C ALA A 55 -3.02 -3.79 -4.03
N LEU A 56 -1.72 -3.79 -4.36
CA LEU A 56 -0.93 -2.57 -4.45
C LEU A 56 -1.35 -1.72 -5.65
N ASP A 57 -1.53 -2.31 -6.83
CA ASP A 57 -1.99 -1.59 -8.02
C ASP A 57 -3.36 -0.93 -7.78
N GLN A 58 -4.28 -1.63 -7.09
CA GLN A 58 -5.57 -1.07 -6.67
C GLN A 58 -5.42 0.10 -5.68
N HIS A 59 -4.56 -0.05 -4.67
CA HIS A 59 -4.25 1.04 -3.72
C HIS A 59 -3.70 2.29 -4.43
N VAL A 60 -2.80 2.11 -5.41
CA VAL A 60 -2.25 3.24 -6.18
C VAL A 60 -3.33 3.94 -6.98
N GLU A 61 -4.17 3.20 -7.71
CA GLU A 61 -5.29 3.78 -8.49
C GLU A 61 -6.25 4.57 -7.60
N GLU A 62 -6.56 4.05 -6.41
CA GLU A 62 -7.47 4.71 -5.47
C GLU A 62 -6.91 6.00 -4.86
N VAL A 63 -5.60 6.02 -4.60
CA VAL A 63 -4.96 7.16 -3.96
C VAL A 63 -4.60 8.23 -4.99
N GLU A 64 -4.14 7.84 -6.18
CA GLU A 64 -3.65 8.74 -7.22
C GLU A 64 -4.63 9.07 -8.33
N GLY A 65 -5.72 8.30 -8.47
CA GLY A 65 -6.72 8.50 -9.51
C GLY A 65 -7.28 9.92 -9.53
N THR A 66 -7.91 10.29 -10.64
CA THR A 66 -8.41 11.67 -10.87
C THR A 66 -9.29 12.19 -9.72
N ASP A 67 -10.12 11.30 -9.15
CA ASP A 67 -10.99 11.58 -8.00
C ASP A 67 -10.51 10.84 -6.72
N GLY A 68 -9.21 10.51 -6.68
CA GLY A 68 -8.58 9.77 -5.59
C GLY A 68 -8.24 10.62 -4.38
N LEU A 69 -7.74 9.98 -3.32
CA LEU A 69 -7.43 10.64 -2.04
C LEU A 69 -6.50 11.84 -2.19
N PHE A 70 -5.48 11.77 -3.07
CA PHE A 70 -4.55 12.88 -3.28
C PHE A 70 -5.21 14.07 -3.96
N ALA A 71 -6.19 13.86 -4.83
CA ALA A 71 -6.97 14.96 -5.42
C ALA A 71 -7.81 15.65 -4.34
N GLU A 72 -8.55 14.88 -3.53
CA GLU A 72 -9.34 15.41 -2.40
C GLU A 72 -8.47 16.21 -1.43
N LEU A 73 -7.33 15.67 -1.00
CA LEU A 73 -6.44 16.34 -0.05
C LEU A 73 -5.79 17.60 -0.65
N THR A 74 -5.54 17.62 -1.96
CA THR A 74 -5.00 18.81 -2.64
C THR A 74 -6.02 19.95 -2.62
N GLU A 75 -7.31 19.65 -2.80
CA GLU A 75 -8.39 20.63 -2.74
C GLU A 75 -8.65 21.12 -1.31
N LEU A 76 -8.73 20.20 -0.35
CA LEU A 76 -9.07 20.51 1.05
C LEU A 76 -7.89 21.08 1.84
N SER A 77 -6.66 20.71 1.51
CA SER A 77 -5.46 21.09 2.27
C SER A 77 -4.26 21.37 1.37
N PRO A 78 -4.26 22.49 0.61
CA PRO A 78 -3.17 22.83 -0.33
C PRO A 78 -1.77 22.91 0.31
N ARG A 79 -1.69 23.20 1.62
CA ARG A 79 -0.43 23.19 2.39
C ARG A 79 0.26 21.82 2.42
N LEU A 80 -0.46 20.73 2.12
CA LEU A 80 0.04 19.36 2.13
C LEU A 80 0.57 18.90 0.77
N ILE A 81 0.48 19.72 -0.29
CA ILE A 81 0.90 19.35 -1.65
C ILE A 81 2.32 18.74 -1.68
N HIS A 82 3.28 19.32 -0.97
CA HIS A 82 4.64 18.77 -0.91
C HIS A 82 4.70 17.39 -0.25
N LYS A 83 3.91 17.14 0.80
CA LYS A 83 3.84 15.83 1.45
C LYS A 83 3.11 14.81 0.58
N ILE A 84 2.05 15.23 -0.12
CA ILE A 84 1.33 14.40 -1.10
C ILE A 84 2.30 13.93 -2.19
N HIS A 85 3.09 14.85 -2.78
CA HIS A 85 4.09 14.48 -3.78
C HIS A 85 5.14 13.51 -3.22
N ALA A 86 5.66 13.76 -2.02
CA ALA A 86 6.64 12.85 -1.41
C ALA A 86 6.09 11.43 -1.21
N VAL A 87 4.85 11.28 -0.75
CA VAL A 87 4.21 9.95 -0.59
C VAL A 87 3.90 9.31 -1.93
N ARG A 88 3.47 10.10 -2.93
CA ARG A 88 3.25 9.63 -4.30
C ARG A 88 4.51 9.04 -4.93
N ASP A 89 5.64 9.72 -4.75
CA ASP A 89 6.93 9.33 -5.36
C ASP A 89 7.48 8.00 -4.82
N GLU A 90 6.88 7.43 -3.76
CA GLU A 90 7.21 6.10 -3.22
C GLU A 90 6.53 4.95 -3.97
N HIS A 91 5.36 5.19 -4.59
CA HIS A 91 4.61 4.12 -5.26
C HIS A 91 5.41 3.41 -6.37
N PRO A 92 6.19 4.11 -7.22
CA PRO A 92 7.05 3.43 -8.20
C PRO A 92 8.07 2.48 -7.55
N GLU A 93 8.68 2.86 -6.43
CA GLU A 93 9.64 2.02 -5.69
C GLU A 93 8.95 0.77 -5.12
N LEU A 94 7.75 0.92 -4.57
CA LEU A 94 6.95 -0.20 -4.07
C LEU A 94 6.58 -1.18 -5.18
N CYS A 95 6.06 -0.67 -6.29
CA CYS A 95 5.64 -1.48 -7.43
C CYS A 95 6.82 -2.22 -8.06
N GLN A 96 7.97 -1.55 -8.15
CA GLN A 96 9.21 -2.18 -8.62
C GLN A 96 9.67 -3.27 -7.66
N GLY A 97 9.74 -2.99 -6.35
CA GLY A 97 10.18 -3.97 -5.36
C GLY A 97 9.32 -5.24 -5.33
N VAL A 98 7.99 -5.11 -5.47
CA VAL A 98 7.10 -6.28 -5.61
C VAL A 98 7.38 -7.03 -6.92
N GLY A 99 7.59 -6.32 -8.02
CA GLY A 99 7.96 -6.91 -9.31
C GLY A 99 9.27 -7.71 -9.24
N ASP A 100 10.31 -7.11 -8.68
CA ASP A 100 11.62 -7.75 -8.50
C ASP A 100 11.52 -8.99 -7.61
N ALA A 101 10.71 -8.95 -6.55
CA ALA A 101 10.47 -10.11 -5.69
C ALA A 101 9.74 -11.25 -6.44
N ILE A 102 8.78 -10.92 -7.32
CA ILE A 102 8.09 -11.90 -8.18
C ILE A 102 9.06 -12.53 -9.18
N GLU A 103 9.90 -11.72 -9.84
CA GLU A 103 10.91 -12.23 -10.78
C GLU A 103 11.91 -13.14 -10.07
N LEU A 104 12.38 -12.73 -8.89
CA LEU A 104 13.29 -13.53 -8.07
C LEU A 104 12.64 -14.84 -7.63
N ALA A 105 11.36 -14.82 -7.24
CA ALA A 105 10.60 -16.01 -6.88
C ALA A 105 10.39 -16.97 -8.07
N ASN A 106 10.30 -16.47 -9.30
CA ASN A 106 10.22 -17.28 -10.53
C ASN A 106 11.57 -17.83 -11.00
N SER A 107 12.68 -17.30 -10.48
CA SER A 107 14.03 -17.74 -10.83
C SER A 107 14.49 -18.97 -10.02
N ASP A 108 15.71 -19.44 -10.32
CA ASP A 108 16.40 -20.48 -9.55
C ASP A 108 17.11 -19.93 -8.29
N ALA A 109 16.86 -18.68 -7.92
CA ALA A 109 17.49 -18.03 -6.78
C ALA A 109 17.31 -18.83 -5.47
N PRO A 110 18.31 -18.79 -4.57
CA PRO A 110 18.22 -19.44 -3.27
C PRO A 110 16.99 -18.96 -2.48
N SER A 111 16.32 -19.87 -1.77
CA SER A 111 15.12 -19.52 -0.99
C SER A 111 15.35 -18.41 0.05
N ALA A 112 16.59 -18.28 0.54
CA ALA A 112 16.97 -17.19 1.44
C ALA A 112 16.89 -15.82 0.75
N ALA A 113 17.31 -15.72 -0.52
CA ALA A 113 17.25 -14.49 -1.30
C ALA A 113 15.78 -14.11 -1.61
N VAL A 114 14.96 -15.09 -2.01
CA VAL A 114 13.52 -14.88 -2.22
C VAL A 114 12.84 -14.39 -0.94
N ARG A 115 13.16 -15.01 0.22
CA ARG A 115 12.63 -14.56 1.51
C ARG A 115 13.05 -13.13 1.83
N GLN A 116 14.32 -12.79 1.61
CA GLN A 116 14.83 -11.45 1.86
C GLN A 116 14.08 -10.41 1.01
N ALA A 117 13.88 -10.69 -0.28
CA ALA A 117 13.12 -9.80 -1.18
C ALA A 117 11.68 -9.55 -0.67
N VAL A 118 11.00 -10.59 -0.15
CA VAL A 118 9.68 -10.39 0.47
C VAL A 118 9.76 -9.48 1.70
N LEU A 119 10.76 -9.67 2.56
CA LEU A 119 10.94 -8.82 3.75
C LEU A 119 11.23 -7.36 3.39
N ASP A 120 12.03 -7.13 2.35
CA ASP A 120 12.35 -5.79 1.86
C ASP A 120 11.09 -5.09 1.33
N VAL A 121 10.24 -5.80 0.58
CA VAL A 121 8.92 -5.32 0.14
C VAL A 121 8.04 -4.96 1.33
N LEU A 122 7.95 -5.83 2.34
CA LEU A 122 7.14 -5.58 3.54
C LEU A 122 7.63 -4.33 4.29
N PHE A 123 8.94 -4.13 4.36
CA PHE A 123 9.53 -2.92 4.95
C PHE A 123 9.12 -1.65 4.19
N LEU A 124 9.23 -1.65 2.85
CA LEU A 124 8.82 -0.52 2.02
C LEU A 124 7.33 -0.17 2.24
N ILE A 125 6.46 -1.19 2.27
CA ILE A 125 5.02 -0.98 2.49
C ILE A 125 4.74 -0.40 3.87
N VAL A 126 5.42 -0.88 4.91
CA VAL A 126 5.26 -0.35 6.27
C VAL A 126 5.68 1.11 6.33
N ARG A 127 6.81 1.48 5.72
CA ARG A 127 7.28 2.86 5.61
C ARG A 127 6.25 3.74 4.91
N HIS A 128 5.77 3.32 3.74
CA HIS A 128 4.78 4.06 2.97
C HIS A 128 3.46 4.26 3.74
N ARG A 129 2.97 3.21 4.41
CA ARG A 129 1.74 3.30 5.21
C ARG A 129 1.88 4.26 6.39
N GLN A 130 3.09 4.36 6.97
CA GLN A 130 3.35 5.33 8.03
C GLN A 130 3.29 6.76 7.48
N HIS A 131 3.96 7.05 6.36
CA HIS A 131 3.87 8.37 5.73
C HIS A 131 2.45 8.73 5.28
N GLY A 132 1.70 7.76 4.73
CA GLY A 132 0.29 7.93 4.39
C GLY A 132 -0.60 8.21 5.61
N ALA A 133 -0.33 7.56 6.76
CA ALA A 133 -1.05 7.83 7.99
C ALA A 133 -0.77 9.24 8.55
N ASP A 134 0.49 9.69 8.50
CA ASP A 134 0.87 11.07 8.86
C ASP A 134 0.15 12.09 7.97
N LEU A 135 0.09 11.82 6.66
CA LEU A 135 -0.59 12.69 5.70
C LEU A 135 -2.10 12.81 6.00
N VAL A 136 -2.78 11.70 6.27
CA VAL A 136 -4.20 11.68 6.63
C VAL A 136 -4.44 12.41 7.95
N PHE A 137 -3.59 12.18 8.95
CA PHE A 137 -3.65 12.88 10.23
C PHE A 137 -3.53 14.40 10.04
N ASP A 138 -2.52 14.84 9.28
CA ASP A 138 -2.29 16.25 9.01
C ASP A 138 -3.43 16.89 8.21
N GLY A 139 -4.06 16.14 7.29
CA GLY A 139 -5.19 16.60 6.48
C GLY A 139 -6.45 16.84 7.30
N TYR A 140 -6.85 15.89 8.15
CA TYR A 140 -8.14 15.96 8.85
C TYR A 140 -8.08 16.53 10.27
N ASN A 141 -6.97 16.40 11.02
CA ASN A 141 -6.92 16.90 12.40
C ASN A 141 -6.52 18.37 12.53
N VAL A 142 -5.68 18.89 11.62
CA VAL A 142 -5.26 20.30 11.68
C VAL A 142 -6.35 21.22 11.13
N ASP A 143 -7.21 20.74 10.24
CA ASP A 143 -8.35 21.49 9.70
C ASP A 143 -9.47 21.71 10.74
N ILE A 144 -9.53 20.88 11.80
CA ILE A 144 -10.44 21.04 12.95
C ILE A 144 -9.87 22.05 13.98
N GLY A 145 -8.56 22.34 13.94
CA GLY A 145 -7.89 23.22 14.91
C GLY A 145 -7.88 24.71 14.57
N GLY A 146 -8.33 25.12 13.37
CA GLY A 146 -8.28 26.51 12.89
C GLY A 146 -9.46 27.40 13.30
N GLY A 147 -10.45 26.86 14.01
CA GLY A 147 -11.58 27.62 14.55
C GLY A 147 -11.30 28.13 15.95
N GLY A 148 -10.44 29.14 16.08
CA GLY A 148 -10.16 29.85 17.34
C GLY A 148 -9.96 31.34 17.10
#